data_AF-A0A947QSB8-F1
#
_entry.id   AF-A0A947QSB8-F1
#
_cell.length_a   1.000
_cell.length_b   1.000
_cell.length_c   1.000
_cell.angle_alpha   90.00
_cell.angle_beta   90.00
_cell.angle_gamma   90.00
#
_symmetry.space_group_name_H-M   'P 1'
#
loop_
_entity.id
_entity.type
_entity.pdbx_description
1 polymer ?
#
loop_
_entity_poly.entity_id
_entity_poly.type
_entity_poly.pdbx_seq_one_letter_code
_entity_poly.pdbx_strand_id
1 'polypeptide(L)' 'MKKLTIEIEDKEYTALEKRVKEKKEFDSVEAYVQDIVSQVVARLKEEEGGDDEKFSKEDEEKVKERLRSLGYLD' A
#
# COMPACT_ATOMS: atom_id res chain seq x y z
N MET A 1 7.68 16.27 -2.04
CA MET A 1 6.83 15.51 -1.10
C MET A 1 6.95 16.12 0.28
N LYS A 2 5.84 16.41 0.96
CA LYS A 2 5.84 16.99 2.32
C LYS A 2 6.00 15.84 3.32
N LYS A 3 7.05 15.87 4.15
CA LYS A 3 7.24 14.91 5.23
C LYS A 3 6.66 15.48 6.52
N LEU A 4 6.06 14.62 7.33
CA LEU A 4 5.55 14.94 8.67
C LEU A 4 6.34 14.10 9.67
N THR A 5 6.64 14.67 10.84
CA THR A 5 7.28 13.96 11.95
C THR A 5 6.18 13.44 12.88
N ILE A 6 6.30 12.18 13.29
CA ILE A 6 5.41 11.55 14.26
C ILE A 6 6.26 11.13 15.46
N GLU A 7 5.80 11.44 16.66
CA GLU A 7 6.43 11.01 17.91
C GLU A 7 5.80 9.70 18.36
N ILE A 8 6.62 8.72 18.73
CA ILE A 8 6.20 7.42 19.26
C ILE A 8 6.95 7.16 20.58
N GLU A 9 6.42 6.29 21.45
CA GLU A 9 7.10 6.01 22.71
C GLU A 9 8.42 5.25 22.48
N ASP A 10 9.42 5.52 23.32
CA ASP A 10 10.73 4.88 23.28
C ASP A 10 10.64 3.34 23.35
N LYS A 11 9.68 2.83 24.12
CA LYS A 11 9.40 1.39 24.24
C LYS A 11 8.97 0.79 22.91
N GLU A 12 8.13 1.50 22.17
CA GLU A 12 7.62 1.06 20.86
C GLU A 12 8.75 1.11 19.83
N TYR A 13 9.53 2.20 19.80
CA TYR A 13 10.70 2.32 18.92
C TYR A 13 11.70 1.17 19.15
N THR A 14 12.01 0.86 20.40
CA THR A 14 12.94 -0.23 20.74
C THR A 14 12.43 -1.60 20.25
N ALA A 15 11.12 -1.85 20.36
CA ALA A 15 10.51 -3.08 19.86
C ALA A 15 10.57 -3.17 18.33
N LEU A 16 10.31 -2.05 17.65
CA LEU A 16 10.41 -1.94 16.19
C LEU A 16 11.86 -2.15 15.72
N GLU A 17 12.83 -1.57 16.41
CA GLU A 17 14.26 -1.73 16.08
C GLU A 17 14.70 -3.19 16.15
N LYS A 18 14.30 -3.92 17.20
CA LYS A 18 14.56 -5.36 17.33
C LYS A 18 13.97 -6.13 16.15
N ARG A 19 12.69 -5.87 15.83
CA ARG A 19 11.99 -6.54 14.73
C ARG A 19 12.67 -6.30 13.37
N VAL A 20 13.10 -5.08 13.10
CA VAL A 20 13.83 -4.73 11.85
C VAL A 20 15.16 -5.47 11.78
N LYS A 21 15.93 -5.51 12.88
CA LYS A 21 17.20 -6.24 12.95
C LYS A 21 17.03 -7.75 12.77
N GLU A 22 15.97 -8.33 13.32
CA GLU A 22 15.68 -9.77 13.23
C GLU A 22 15.26 -10.18 11.82
N LYS A 23 14.36 -9.41 11.19
CA LYS A 23 13.80 -9.76 9.88
C LYS A 23 14.73 -9.45 8.71
N LYS A 24 15.60 -8.43 8.84
CA LYS A 24 16.48 -7.93 7.75
C LYS A 24 15.75 -7.59 6.45
N GLU A 25 14.43 -7.42 6.50
CA GLU A 25 13.59 -7.04 5.36
C GLU A 25 13.64 -5.53 5.10
N PHE A 26 14.12 -4.73 6.07
CA PHE A 26 14.15 -3.27 6.01
C PHE A 26 15.51 -2.74 6.50
N ASP A 27 16.00 -1.68 5.84
CA ASP A 27 17.27 -1.03 6.20
C ASP A 27 17.16 -0.10 7.42
N SER A 28 15.94 0.32 7.78
CA SER A 28 15.70 1.25 8.88
C SER A 28 14.29 1.11 9.48
N VAL A 29 14.13 1.57 10.72
CA VAL A 29 12.82 1.67 11.38
C VAL A 29 11.91 2.65 10.63
N GLU A 30 12.45 3.73 10.05
CA GLU A 30 11.69 4.66 9.22
C GLU A 30 11.07 3.96 8.00
N ALA A 31 11.85 3.16 7.28
CA ALA A 31 11.35 2.40 6.12
C ALA A 31 10.25 1.41 6.52
N TYR A 32 10.44 0.72 7.65
CA TYR A 32 9.43 -0.18 8.20
C TYR A 32 8.12 0.55 8.54
N VAL A 33 8.21 1.65 9.28
CA VAL A 33 7.03 2.44 9.68
C VAL A 33 6.33 3.02 8.46
N GLN A 34 7.07 3.53 7.48
CA GLN A 34 6.49 4.06 6.25
C GLN A 34 5.70 3.00 5.47
N ASP A 35 6.24 1.78 5.36
CA ASP A 35 5.55 0.67 4.70
C ASP A 35 4.26 0.29 5.43
N ILE A 36 4.31 0.16 6.75
CA ILE A 36 3.13 -0.14 7.57
C ILE A 36 2.06 0.96 7.45
N VAL A 37 2.45 2.23 7.54
CA VAL A 37 1.54 3.36 7.35
C VAL A 37 0.92 3.33 5.95
N SER A 38 1.70 3.04 4.91
CA SER A 38 1.20 2.92 3.54
C SER A 38 0.16 1.80 3.41
N GLN A 39 0.42 0.63 4.00
CA GLN A 39 -0.51 -0.49 4.02
C GLN A 39 -1.81 -0.16 4.78
N VAL A 40 -1.71 0.52 5.92
CA VAL A 40 -2.89 0.95 6.69
C VAL A 40 -3.70 1.98 5.92
N VAL A 41 -3.06 2.97 5.30
CA VAL A 41 -3.75 3.96 4.46
C VAL A 41 -4.45 3.29 3.27
N ALA A 42 -3.82 2.31 2.63
CA ALA A 42 -4.44 1.56 1.55
C ALA A 42 -5.70 0.83 2.04
N ARG A 43 -5.64 0.16 3.20
CA ARG A 43 -6.81 -0.51 3.80
C ARG A 43 -7.92 0.48 4.18
N LEU A 44 -7.57 1.61 4.80
CA LEU A 44 -8.55 2.64 5.15
C LEU A 44 -9.25 3.21 3.92
N LYS A 45 -8.54 3.43 2.82
CA LYS A 45 -9.16 3.81 1.53
C LYS A 45 -10.13 2.73 1.01
N GLU A 46 -9.79 1.45 1.16
CA GLU A 46 -10.68 0.35 0.80
C GLU A 46 -11.92 0.28 1.70
N GLU A 47 -11.81 0.65 2.99
CA GLU A 47 -12.88 0.58 3.99
C GLU A 47 -13.80 1.83 4.04
N GLU A 48 -13.28 3.05 3.83
CA GLU A 48 -14.06 4.31 3.92
C GLU A 48 -14.95 4.58 2.69
N GLY A 49 -14.83 3.78 1.63
CA GLY A 49 -15.77 3.73 0.52
C GLY A 49 -15.23 4.25 -0.81
N GLY A 50 -15.38 3.41 -1.83
CA GLY A 50 -15.36 3.80 -3.24
C GLY A 50 -14.22 3.15 -4.01
N ASP A 51 -14.53 2.12 -4.79
CA ASP A 51 -14.41 2.01 -6.26
C ASP A 51 -13.45 2.92 -7.08
N ASP A 52 -12.70 3.87 -6.52
CA ASP A 52 -11.96 4.87 -7.30
C ASP A 52 -10.52 4.46 -7.67
N GLU A 53 -9.95 3.40 -7.06
CA GLU A 53 -8.62 2.88 -7.43
C GLU A 53 -8.61 1.40 -7.86
N LYS A 54 -9.74 0.67 -7.77
CA LYS A 54 -9.86 -0.71 -8.27
C LYS A 54 -10.72 -0.73 -9.53
N PHE A 55 -10.10 -0.39 -10.66
CA PHE A 55 -10.68 -0.34 -12.00
C PHE A 55 -11.83 0.67 -12.13
N SER A 56 -11.48 1.92 -12.45
CA SER A 56 -12.43 2.79 -13.15
C SER A 56 -13.05 1.98 -14.30
N LYS A 57 -14.36 2.11 -14.54
CA LYS A 57 -15.06 1.43 -15.66
C LYS A 57 -14.28 1.54 -16.98
N GLU A 58 -13.55 2.63 -17.15
CA GLU A 58 -12.68 2.87 -18.31
C GLU A 58 -11.51 1.88 -18.44
N ASP A 59 -10.89 1.46 -17.35
CA ASP A 59 -9.85 0.42 -17.34
C ASP A 59 -10.44 -0.98 -17.61
N GLU A 60 -11.64 -1.25 -17.09
CA GLU A 60 -12.35 -2.49 -17.38
C GLU A 60 -12.78 -2.57 -18.86
N GLU A 61 -13.18 -1.46 -19.48
CA GLU A 61 -13.49 -1.39 -20.91
C GLU A 61 -12.25 -1.56 -21.80
N LYS A 62 -11.11 -0.93 -21.45
CA LYS A 62 -9.83 -1.13 -22.17
C LYS A 62 -9.36 -2.59 -22.11
N VAL A 63 -9.55 -3.26 -20.96
CA VAL A 63 -9.25 -4.69 -20.83
C VAL A 63 -10.21 -5.54 -21.69
N LYS A 64 -11.52 -5.21 -21.71
CA LYS A 64 -12.51 -5.92 -22.54
C LYS A 64 -12.27 -5.75 -24.05
N GLU A 65 -11.91 -4.55 -24.51
CA GLU A 65 -11.56 -4.32 -25.92
C GLU A 65 -10.32 -5.11 -26.33
N ARG A 66 -9.30 -5.14 -25.46
CA ARG A 66 -8.08 -5.91 -25.69
C ARG A 66 -8.36 -7.42 -25.74
N LEU A 67 -9.21 -7.93 -24.85
CA LEU A 67 -9.60 -9.34 -24.84
C LEU A 67 -10.45 -9.73 -26.06
N ARG A 68 -11.36 -8.86 -26.53
CA ARG A 68 -12.11 -9.05 -27.79
C ARG A 68 -11.19 -9.04 -29.01
N SER A 69 -10.24 -8.11 -29.06
CA SER A 69 -9.25 -8.04 -30.15
C SER A 69 -8.35 -9.28 -30.22
N LEU A 70 -8.15 -9.96 -29.09
CA LEU A 70 -7.38 -11.20 -28.98
C LEU A 70 -8.25 -12.46 -29.13
N GLY A 71 -9.57 -12.33 -29.34
CA GLY A 71 -10.50 -13.45 -29.56
C GLY A 71 -10.82 -14.28 -28.32
N TYR A 72 -10.60 -13.73 -27.12
CA TYR A 72 -10.96 -14.39 -25.84
C TYR A 72 -12.40 -14.13 -25.41
N LEU A 73 -13.09 -13.18 -26.06
CA LEU A 73 -14.48 -12.82 -25.84
C LEU A 73 -15.14 -12.67 -27.22
N ASP A 74 -16.29 -13.33 -27.42
CA ASP A 74 -17.15 -13.18 -28.60
C ASP A 74 -18.10 -11.98 -28.40
#